data_AF-A0A512M9P9-F1
#
_entry.id   AF-A0A512M9P9-F1
#
_cell.length_a   1.000
_cell.length_b   1.000
_cell.length_c   1.000
_cell.angle_alpha   90.00
_cell.angle_beta   90.00
_cell.angle_gamma   90.00
#
_symmetry.space_group_name_H-M   'P 1'
#
loop_
_entity.id
_entity.type
_entity.pdbx_description
1 polymer ?
#
loop_
_entity_poly.entity_id
_entity_poly.type
_entity_poly.pdbx_seq_one_letter_code
_entity_poly.pdbx_strand_id
1 'polypeptide(L)'
;MDVAAYGKAHRLSMETTGRLLRHDFLSEMAVKHGTQTVFVAHHADDQAETILANICRGTSISGLSGMQYEGFLFHQGQRLQLLRPLIDWRRSDIDAYIQEHGLSFREDSSNKTRGPRRNRLRLDVLPLLNQIFERDVSPIIARLGSLATLDDDALQSQADRLLETFLNTDRSLRITPELKQEHPALLLRLLRQWLVSVHHLKNIGFAEVELAFDMLQPGGPAKINLPGNRHLRRKAGRLWIGDVRAG
;
A
#
# COMPACT_ATOMS: atom_id res chain seq x y z
N MET A 1 4.22 24.70 -10.25
CA MET A 1 5.12 23.71 -10.87
C MET A 1 4.32 22.98 -11.96
N ASP A 2 4.89 22.76 -13.15
CA ASP A 2 4.19 22.05 -14.23
C ASP A 2 4.18 20.53 -13.97
N VAL A 3 2.99 19.97 -13.80
CA VAL A 3 2.74 18.55 -13.50
C VAL A 3 3.28 17.64 -14.63
N ALA A 4 3.13 18.04 -15.89
CA ALA A 4 3.55 17.23 -17.03
C ALA A 4 5.08 17.22 -17.17
N ALA A 5 5.72 18.38 -17.00
CA ALA A 5 7.18 18.48 -17.01
C ALA A 5 7.82 17.67 -15.88
N TYR A 6 7.27 17.75 -14.66
CA TYR A 6 7.76 16.98 -13.52
C TYR A 6 7.59 15.47 -13.74
N GLY A 7 6.43 15.04 -14.25
CA GLY A 7 6.14 13.63 -14.50
C GLY A 7 7.07 13.01 -15.53
N LYS A 8 7.37 13.74 -16.61
CA LYS A 8 8.33 13.30 -17.63
C LYS A 8 9.75 13.17 -17.08
N ALA A 9 10.20 14.12 -16.28
CA ALA A 9 11.53 14.11 -15.67
C ALA A 9 11.73 12.91 -14.72
N HIS A 10 10.67 12.50 -14.01
CA HIS A 10 10.73 11.42 -13.01
C HIS A 10 10.19 10.07 -13.51
N ARG A 11 9.81 9.96 -14.80
CA ARG A 11 9.19 8.77 -15.41
C ARG A 11 7.94 8.29 -14.64
N LEU A 12 7.13 9.23 -14.19
CA LEU A 12 5.91 8.98 -13.45
C LEU A 12 4.68 9.20 -14.33
N SER A 13 3.61 8.46 -14.04
CA SER A 13 2.32 8.73 -14.68
C SER A 13 1.76 10.08 -14.20
N MET A 14 1.00 10.78 -15.05
CA MET A 14 0.39 12.08 -14.67
C MET A 14 -0.41 11.98 -13.37
N GLU A 15 -1.09 10.87 -13.13
CA GLU A 15 -1.86 10.62 -11.91
C GLU A 15 -0.95 10.50 -10.68
N THR A 16 0.13 9.72 -10.80
CA THR A 16 1.14 9.58 -9.74
C THR A 16 1.80 10.92 -9.44
N THR A 17 2.17 11.67 -10.48
CA THR A 17 2.77 13.00 -10.32
C THR A 17 1.80 13.99 -9.68
N GLY A 18 0.56 14.05 -10.14
CA GLY A 18 -0.46 14.93 -9.54
C GLY A 18 -0.71 14.61 -8.07
N ARG A 19 -0.76 13.31 -7.71
CA ARG A 19 -0.88 12.88 -6.31
C ARG A 19 0.32 13.30 -5.48
N LEU A 20 1.54 13.10 -5.97
CA LEU A 20 2.78 13.49 -5.27
C LEU A 20 2.83 15.00 -5.05
N LEU A 21 2.65 15.79 -6.11
CA LEU A 21 2.69 17.25 -6.02
C LEU A 21 1.58 17.80 -5.10
N ARG A 22 0.40 17.19 -5.09
CA ARG A 22 -0.68 17.54 -4.15
C ARG A 22 -0.26 17.26 -2.71
N HIS A 23 0.32 16.09 -2.44
CA HIS A 23 0.77 15.72 -1.10
C HIS A 23 1.91 16.64 -0.63
N ASP A 24 2.87 16.94 -1.50
CA ASP A 24 3.96 17.86 -1.22
C ASP A 24 3.41 19.25 -0.89
N PHE A 25 2.52 19.79 -1.72
CA PHE A 25 1.87 21.08 -1.47
C PHE A 25 1.10 21.12 -0.15
N LEU A 26 0.26 20.10 0.12
CA LEU A 26 -0.52 20.04 1.37
C LEU A 26 0.39 19.95 2.60
N SER A 27 1.48 19.18 2.50
CA SER A 27 2.45 19.03 3.58
C SER A 27 3.25 20.32 3.82
N GLU A 28 3.65 21.02 2.77
CA GLU A 28 4.31 22.33 2.83
C GLU A 28 3.41 23.35 3.50
N MET A 29 2.13 23.42 3.10
CA MET A 29 1.16 24.35 3.69
C MET A 29 0.91 24.03 5.16
N ALA A 30 0.80 22.76 5.53
CA ALA A 30 0.61 22.38 6.94
C ALA A 30 1.78 22.85 7.81
N VAL A 31 3.03 22.61 7.37
CA VAL A 31 4.24 23.11 8.08
C VAL A 31 4.24 24.63 8.15
N LYS A 32 3.99 25.31 7.02
CA LYS A 32 3.98 26.78 6.94
C LYS A 32 2.97 27.42 7.88
N HIS A 33 1.82 26.77 8.09
CA HIS A 33 0.74 27.26 8.94
C HIS A 33 0.73 26.66 10.35
N GLY A 34 1.74 25.84 10.70
CA GLY A 34 1.85 25.22 12.02
C GLY A 34 0.76 24.20 12.34
N THR A 35 0.13 23.60 11.33
CA THR A 35 -0.88 22.54 11.52
C THR A 35 -0.21 21.16 11.48
N GLN A 36 -0.72 20.24 12.31
CA GLN A 36 -0.16 18.88 12.41
C GLN A 36 -0.98 17.86 11.62
N THR A 37 -2.16 18.25 11.16
CA THR A 37 -3.15 17.37 10.54
C THR A 37 -3.66 17.97 9.24
N VAL A 38 -3.71 17.15 8.20
CA VAL A 38 -4.30 17.44 6.90
C VAL A 38 -5.53 16.56 6.72
N PHE A 39 -6.66 17.17 6.38
CA PHE A 39 -7.89 16.45 6.05
C PHE A 39 -8.08 16.39 4.54
N VAL A 40 -8.43 15.23 4.01
CA VAL A 40 -8.80 15.06 2.60
C VAL A 40 -10.14 14.34 2.46
N ALA A 41 -10.93 14.77 1.49
CA ALA A 41 -12.30 14.30 1.27
C ALA A 41 -12.36 13.02 0.41
N HIS A 42 -11.47 12.06 0.66
CA HIS A 42 -11.59 10.74 0.02
C HIS A 42 -12.84 10.03 0.54
N HIS A 43 -13.58 9.38 -0.36
CA HIS A 43 -14.85 8.73 -0.05
C HIS A 43 -14.90 7.25 -0.48
N ALA A 44 -15.97 6.53 -0.16
CA ALA A 44 -16.08 5.08 -0.41
C ALA A 44 -16.00 4.71 -1.90
N ASP A 45 -16.47 5.57 -2.80
CA ASP A 45 -16.31 5.33 -4.25
C ASP A 45 -14.83 5.45 -4.68
N ASP A 46 -14.04 6.33 -4.04
CA ASP A 46 -12.59 6.40 -4.27
C ASP A 46 -11.87 5.13 -3.76
N GLN A 47 -12.40 4.52 -2.71
CA GLN A 47 -11.92 3.23 -2.23
C GLN A 47 -12.14 2.14 -3.26
N ALA A 48 -13.35 2.05 -3.81
CA ALA A 48 -13.66 1.07 -4.84
C ALA A 48 -12.73 1.20 -6.06
N GLU A 49 -12.49 2.44 -6.52
CA GLU A 49 -11.53 2.72 -7.58
C GLU A 49 -10.11 2.27 -7.21
N THR A 50 -9.65 2.57 -5.99
CA THR A 50 -8.32 2.23 -5.51
C THR A 50 -8.12 0.72 -5.40
N ILE A 51 -9.11 0.01 -4.85
CA ILE A 51 -9.07 -1.44 -4.68
C ILE A 51 -9.07 -2.15 -6.04
N LEU A 52 -9.93 -1.74 -6.97
CA LEU A 52 -9.90 -2.27 -8.34
C LEU A 52 -8.55 -2.01 -9.02
N ALA A 53 -7.99 -0.82 -8.87
CA ALA A 53 -6.68 -0.49 -9.40
C ALA A 53 -5.56 -1.34 -8.77
N ASN A 54 -5.68 -1.74 -7.51
CA ASN A 54 -4.74 -2.62 -6.82
C ASN A 54 -4.88 -4.06 -7.32
N ILE A 55 -6.11 -4.56 -7.48
CA ILE A 55 -6.39 -5.88 -8.06
C ILE A 55 -5.74 -6.02 -9.44
N CYS A 56 -5.99 -5.06 -10.34
CA CYS A 56 -5.44 -5.11 -11.70
C CYS A 56 -3.90 -4.99 -11.77
N ARG A 57 -3.25 -4.50 -10.71
CA ARG A 57 -1.78 -4.43 -10.61
C ARG A 57 -1.15 -5.68 -9.98
N GLY A 58 -1.97 -6.60 -9.46
CA GLY A 58 -1.52 -7.66 -8.58
C GLY A 58 -1.31 -7.13 -7.17
N THR A 59 -2.01 -7.72 -6.19
CA THR A 59 -1.94 -7.28 -4.80
C THR A 59 -2.09 -8.44 -3.84
N SER A 60 -1.52 -8.31 -2.64
CA SER A 60 -1.90 -9.12 -1.49
C SER A 60 -3.12 -8.50 -0.80
N ILE A 61 -3.61 -9.15 0.27
CA ILE A 61 -4.72 -8.65 1.09
C ILE A 61 -4.45 -7.24 1.63
N SER A 62 -3.19 -6.90 1.94
CA SER A 62 -2.80 -5.55 2.38
C SER A 62 -3.10 -4.47 1.34
N GLY A 63 -2.99 -4.76 0.04
CA GLY A 63 -3.44 -3.80 -0.98
C GLY A 63 -4.93 -3.92 -1.32
N LEU A 64 -5.62 -4.99 -0.92
CA LEU A 64 -7.09 -4.99 -0.93
C LEU A 64 -7.66 -4.07 0.16
N SER A 65 -6.92 -3.83 1.25
CA SER A 65 -7.29 -2.89 2.32
C SER A 65 -7.49 -1.44 1.84
N GLY A 66 -7.13 -1.12 0.59
CA GLY A 66 -7.39 0.19 0.00
C GLY A 66 -6.64 1.33 0.70
N MET A 67 -7.26 2.51 0.79
CA MET A 67 -6.72 3.61 1.59
C MET A 67 -7.12 3.45 3.06
N GLN A 68 -6.22 3.77 3.99
CA GLN A 68 -6.51 3.74 5.41
C GLN A 68 -7.16 5.06 5.86
N TYR A 69 -7.97 5.03 6.93
CA TYR A 69 -8.57 6.25 7.52
C TYR A 69 -7.48 7.27 7.87
N GLU A 70 -6.42 6.80 8.52
CA GLU A 70 -5.23 7.57 8.88
C GLU A 70 -4.05 7.21 7.96
N GLY A 71 -3.28 8.23 7.59
CA GLY A 71 -1.97 8.07 6.96
C GLY A 71 -1.03 9.20 7.38
N PHE A 72 0.15 9.25 6.76
CA PHE A 72 1.16 10.25 7.09
C PHE A 72 1.70 10.94 5.84
N LEU A 73 1.96 12.24 5.99
CA LEU A 73 2.76 13.04 5.05
C LEU A 73 4.08 13.42 5.74
N PHE A 74 5.11 13.68 4.94
CA PHE A 74 6.41 14.08 5.45
C PHE A 74 6.91 15.30 4.69
N HIS A 75 7.31 16.35 5.44
CA HIS A 75 7.88 17.56 4.86
C HIS A 75 8.99 18.08 5.76
N GLN A 76 10.19 18.30 5.19
CA GLN A 76 11.36 18.81 5.93
C GLN A 76 11.64 18.05 7.25
N GLY A 77 11.48 16.72 7.23
CA GLY A 77 11.68 15.86 8.42
C GLY A 77 10.55 15.86 9.43
N GLN A 78 9.52 16.69 9.25
CA GLN A 78 8.32 16.67 10.08
C GLN A 78 7.31 15.64 9.57
N ARG A 79 6.74 14.88 10.50
CA ARG A 79 5.66 13.91 10.25
C ARG A 79 4.32 14.57 10.51
N LEU A 80 3.45 14.60 9.50
CA LEU A 80 2.11 15.17 9.56
C LEU A 80 1.07 14.06 9.44
N GLN A 81 -0.02 14.19 10.18
CA GLN A 81 -1.16 13.28 10.10
C GLN A 81 -2.01 13.61 8.88
N LEU A 82 -2.46 12.59 8.15
CA LEU A 82 -3.39 12.71 7.02
C LEU A 82 -4.65 11.92 7.34
N LEU A 83 -5.77 12.60 7.54
CA LEU A 83 -7.05 11.99 7.87
C LEU A 83 -8.02 12.02 6.69
N ARG A 84 -8.82 10.95 6.56
CA ARG A 84 -9.85 10.78 5.54
C ARG A 84 -11.22 10.58 6.21
N PRO A 85 -11.85 11.63 6.77
CA PRO A 85 -13.08 11.45 7.55
C PRO A 85 -14.26 10.88 6.76
N LEU A 86 -14.27 11.11 5.45
CA LEU A 86 -15.37 10.71 4.57
C LEU A 86 -15.17 9.34 3.93
N ILE A 87 -14.15 8.58 4.33
CA ILE A 87 -13.69 7.38 3.62
C ILE A 87 -14.75 6.28 3.48
N ASP A 88 -15.70 6.25 4.40
CA ASP A 88 -16.82 5.30 4.43
C ASP A 88 -18.13 5.89 3.89
N TRP A 89 -18.15 7.17 3.51
CA TRP A 89 -19.32 7.85 2.95
C TRP A 89 -19.41 7.62 1.45
N ARG A 90 -20.62 7.40 0.93
CA ARG A 90 -20.81 7.33 -0.52
C ARG A 90 -20.75 8.71 -1.14
N ARG A 91 -20.34 8.76 -2.41
CA ARG A 91 -20.42 10.00 -3.19
C ARG A 91 -21.85 10.54 -3.26
N SER A 92 -22.84 9.65 -3.42
CA SER A 92 -24.27 10.01 -3.44
C SER A 92 -24.71 10.70 -2.16
N ASP A 93 -24.22 10.26 -1.00
CA ASP A 93 -24.61 10.80 0.30
C ASP A 93 -24.00 12.19 0.51
N ILE A 94 -22.76 12.38 0.04
CA ILE A 94 -22.09 13.68 0.03
C ILE A 94 -22.82 14.67 -0.89
N ASP A 95 -23.20 14.24 -2.11
CA ASP A 95 -23.93 15.08 -3.05
C ASP A 95 -25.32 15.44 -2.50
N ALA A 96 -26.02 14.51 -1.86
CA ALA A 96 -27.30 14.77 -1.19
C ALA A 96 -27.15 15.80 -0.05
N TYR A 97 -26.12 15.66 0.78
CA TYR A 97 -25.83 16.60 1.87
C TYR A 97 -25.56 18.03 1.35
N ILE A 98 -24.78 18.13 0.26
CA ILE A 98 -24.49 19.41 -0.41
C ILE A 98 -25.78 20.07 -0.92
N GLN A 99 -26.67 19.28 -1.54
CA GLN A 99 -27.96 19.78 -2.04
C GLN A 99 -28.89 20.22 -0.92
N GLU A 100 -29.04 19.40 0.13
CA GLU A 100 -29.89 19.68 1.29
C GLU A 100 -29.50 20.99 1.99
N HIS A 101 -28.20 21.26 2.08
CA HIS A 101 -27.66 22.44 2.77
C HIS A 101 -27.36 23.62 1.83
N GLY A 102 -27.66 23.51 0.53
CA GLY A 102 -27.42 24.57 -0.44
C GLY A 102 -25.94 24.98 -0.57
N LEU A 103 -25.01 24.04 -0.37
CA LEU A 103 -23.58 24.33 -0.38
C LEU A 103 -23.08 24.55 -1.81
N SER A 104 -22.37 25.66 -2.02
CA SER A 104 -21.73 25.94 -3.31
C SER A 104 -20.39 25.20 -3.42
N PHE A 105 -20.18 24.50 -4.53
CA PHE A 105 -18.92 23.85 -4.85
C PHE A 105 -18.52 24.12 -6.30
N ARG A 106 -17.24 23.87 -6.64
CA ARG A 106 -16.72 23.95 -8.00
C ARG A 106 -16.37 22.57 -8.50
N GLU A 107 -16.83 22.20 -9.70
CA GLU A 107 -16.38 21.00 -10.38
C GLU A 107 -15.08 21.26 -11.14
N ASP A 108 -14.08 20.42 -10.91
CA ASP A 108 -12.88 20.41 -11.74
C ASP A 108 -13.21 19.78 -13.11
N SER A 109 -13.01 20.55 -14.18
CA SER A 109 -13.23 20.10 -15.56
C SER A 109 -12.46 18.82 -15.94
N SER A 110 -11.31 18.56 -15.30
CA SER A 110 -10.50 17.37 -15.55
C SER A 110 -11.17 16.07 -15.11
N ASN A 111 -12.15 16.12 -14.19
CA ASN A 111 -12.90 14.96 -13.70
C ASN A 111 -13.71 14.26 -14.80
N LYS A 112 -14.00 14.96 -15.90
CA LYS A 112 -14.77 14.42 -17.04
C LYS A 112 -13.87 13.85 -18.15
N THR A 113 -12.55 13.94 -18.00
CA THR A 113 -11.60 13.47 -19.01
C THR A 113 -11.22 12.01 -18.81
N ARG A 114 -11.20 11.21 -19.88
CA ARG A 114 -10.83 9.78 -19.85
C ARG A 114 -9.31 9.52 -19.89
N GLY A 115 -8.47 10.55 -19.78
CA GLY A 115 -7.02 10.39 -19.87
C GLY A 115 -6.44 9.57 -18.70
N PRO A 116 -6.65 9.96 -17.44
CA PRO A 116 -6.14 9.24 -16.28
C PRO A 116 -6.79 7.85 -16.12
N ARG A 117 -6.00 6.85 -15.70
CA ARG A 117 -6.50 5.47 -15.48
C ARG A 117 -7.62 5.45 -14.45
N ARG A 118 -7.49 6.22 -13.38
CA ARG A 118 -8.52 6.35 -12.36
C ARG A 118 -9.85 6.91 -12.89
N ASN A 119 -9.81 7.91 -13.77
CA ASN A 119 -11.02 8.43 -14.40
C ASN A 119 -11.71 7.38 -15.27
N ARG A 120 -10.94 6.53 -15.97
CA ARG A 120 -11.51 5.39 -16.73
C ARG A 120 -12.14 4.34 -15.82
N LEU A 121 -11.56 4.07 -14.66
CA LEU A 121 -12.17 3.18 -13.66
C LEU A 121 -13.54 3.73 -13.24
N ARG A 122 -13.63 5.03 -12.96
CA ARG A 122 -14.86 5.70 -12.55
C ARG A 122 -15.91 5.82 -13.66
N LEU A 123 -15.49 6.21 -14.87
CA LEU A 123 -16.40 6.59 -15.96
C LEU A 123 -16.78 5.41 -16.86
N ASP A 124 -15.93 4.38 -16.94
CA ASP A 124 -16.14 3.27 -17.87
C ASP A 124 -16.29 1.93 -17.12
N VAL A 125 -15.38 1.60 -16.19
CA VAL A 125 -15.35 0.25 -15.56
C VAL A 125 -16.44 0.06 -14.50
N LEU A 126 -16.53 0.95 -13.51
CA LEU A 126 -17.56 0.85 -12.46
C LEU A 126 -18.99 0.89 -13.05
N PRO A 127 -19.33 1.79 -14.00
CA PRO A 127 -20.63 1.77 -14.65
C PRO A 127 -20.90 0.47 -15.40
N LEU A 128 -19.90 -0.09 -16.11
CA LEU A 128 -20.04 -1.36 -16.80
C LEU A 128 -20.29 -2.52 -15.82
N LEU A 129 -19.54 -2.57 -14.70
CA LEU A 129 -19.78 -3.55 -13.65
C LEU A 129 -21.18 -3.40 -13.05
N ASN A 130 -21.62 -2.16 -12.81
CA ASN A 130 -22.95 -1.90 -12.29
C ASN A 130 -24.05 -2.37 -13.25
N GLN A 131 -23.85 -2.19 -14.56
CA GLN A 131 -24.75 -2.69 -15.60
C GLN A 131 -24.77 -4.22 -15.65
N ILE A 132 -23.61 -4.88 -15.65
CA ILE A 132 -23.50 -6.35 -15.77
C ILE A 132 -24.15 -7.05 -14.57
N PHE A 133 -23.93 -6.53 -13.36
CA PHE A 133 -24.45 -7.14 -12.13
C PHE A 133 -25.78 -6.54 -11.67
N GLU A 134 -26.35 -5.61 -12.44
CA GLU A 134 -27.62 -4.92 -12.19
C GLU A 134 -27.71 -4.29 -10.79
N ARG A 135 -26.58 -3.78 -10.28
CA ARG A 135 -26.47 -3.19 -8.94
C ARG A 135 -25.25 -2.31 -8.81
N ASP A 136 -25.25 -1.40 -7.84
CA ASP A 136 -24.04 -0.66 -7.50
C ASP A 136 -23.02 -1.56 -6.78
N VAL A 137 -21.86 -1.79 -7.42
CA VAL A 137 -20.78 -2.65 -6.90
C VAL A 137 -19.80 -1.90 -6.02
N SER A 138 -19.73 -0.58 -6.13
CA SER A 138 -18.80 0.25 -5.34
C SER A 138 -18.85 0.00 -3.83
N PRO A 139 -20.02 -0.07 -3.16
CA PRO A 139 -20.06 -0.30 -1.71
C PRO A 139 -19.68 -1.73 -1.33
N ILE A 140 -19.83 -2.69 -2.26
CA ILE A 140 -19.42 -4.08 -2.06
C ILE A 140 -17.89 -4.16 -2.09
N ILE A 141 -17.26 -3.49 -3.06
CA ILE A 141 -15.80 -3.42 -3.19
C ILE A 141 -15.19 -2.66 -2.00
N ALA A 142 -15.80 -1.54 -1.59
CA ALA A 142 -15.36 -0.81 -0.41
C ALA A 142 -15.43 -1.67 0.86
N ARG A 143 -16.54 -2.41 1.06
CA ARG A 143 -16.68 -3.34 2.18
C ARG A 143 -15.63 -4.46 2.16
N LEU A 144 -15.31 -5.00 0.98
CA LEU A 144 -14.21 -5.96 0.84
C LEU A 144 -12.89 -5.37 1.35
N GLY A 145 -12.60 -4.10 1.06
CA GLY A 145 -11.41 -3.42 1.58
C GLY A 145 -11.44 -3.24 3.11
N SER A 146 -12.59 -2.89 3.68
CA SER A 146 -12.75 -2.81 5.13
C SER A 146 -12.50 -4.16 5.81
N LEU A 147 -13.05 -5.25 5.28
CA LEU A 147 -12.81 -6.60 5.79
C LEU A 147 -11.34 -7.02 5.62
N ALA A 148 -10.76 -6.76 4.46
CA ALA A 148 -9.35 -7.04 4.20
C ALA A 148 -8.43 -6.27 5.15
N THR A 149 -8.81 -5.08 5.60
CA THR A 149 -8.05 -4.32 6.62
C THR A 149 -8.03 -5.05 7.96
N LEU A 150 -9.18 -5.57 8.41
CA LEU A 150 -9.26 -6.34 9.66
C LEU A 150 -8.42 -7.62 9.60
N ASP A 151 -8.51 -8.35 8.48
CA ASP A 151 -7.74 -9.57 8.26
C ASP A 151 -6.23 -9.28 8.16
N ASP A 152 -5.85 -8.21 7.45
CA ASP A 152 -4.44 -7.82 7.32
C ASP A 152 -3.84 -7.44 8.67
N ASP A 153 -4.56 -6.68 9.51
CA ASP A 153 -4.14 -6.30 10.85
C ASP A 153 -3.92 -7.51 11.76
N ALA A 154 -4.88 -8.44 11.78
CA ALA A 154 -4.79 -9.65 12.60
C ALA A 154 -3.62 -10.56 12.19
N LEU A 155 -3.41 -10.72 10.89
CA LEU A 155 -2.30 -11.53 10.35
C LEU A 155 -0.95 -10.83 10.52
N GLN A 156 -0.90 -9.51 10.34
CA GLN A 156 0.33 -8.74 10.53
C GLN A 156 0.76 -8.78 12.00
N SER A 157 -0.18 -8.57 12.94
CA SER A 157 0.08 -8.68 14.37
C SER A 157 0.62 -10.05 14.80
N GLN A 158 0.17 -11.13 14.15
CA GLN A 158 0.72 -12.48 14.37
C GLN A 158 2.14 -12.61 13.82
N ALA A 159 2.37 -12.13 12.59
CA ALA A 159 3.69 -12.14 11.97
C ALA A 159 4.71 -11.31 12.77
N ASP A 160 4.30 -10.19 13.34
CA ASP A 160 5.13 -9.32 14.20
C ASP A 160 5.63 -10.09 15.43
N ARG A 161 4.72 -10.77 16.14
CA ARG A 161 5.09 -11.60 17.31
C ARG A 161 6.05 -12.72 16.97
N LEU A 162 5.84 -13.38 15.83
CA LEU A 162 6.76 -14.41 15.34
C LEU A 162 8.13 -13.78 15.02
N LEU A 163 8.15 -12.64 14.33
CA LEU A 163 9.39 -11.95 14.00
C LEU A 163 10.17 -11.59 15.27
N GLU A 164 9.52 -10.99 16.27
CA GLU A 164 10.13 -10.69 17.57
C GLU A 164 10.71 -11.93 18.26
N THR A 165 10.00 -13.06 18.20
CA THR A 165 10.43 -14.32 18.83
C THR A 165 11.64 -14.96 18.13
N PHE A 166 11.71 -14.86 16.80
CA PHE A 166 12.73 -15.55 16.00
C PHE A 166 13.87 -14.63 15.52
N LEU A 167 13.77 -13.32 15.71
CA LEU A 167 14.83 -12.36 15.37
C LEU A 167 15.93 -12.37 16.44
N ASN A 168 17.18 -12.51 15.99
CA ASN A 168 18.34 -12.39 16.86
C ASN A 168 18.81 -10.93 16.96
N THR A 169 19.63 -10.64 17.96
CA THR A 169 20.24 -9.31 18.19
C THR A 169 21.06 -8.81 17.01
N ASP A 170 21.68 -9.71 16.24
CA ASP A 170 22.42 -9.41 15.01
C ASP A 170 21.52 -9.24 13.76
N ARG A 171 20.20 -9.15 13.96
CA ARG A 171 19.15 -9.04 12.93
C ARG A 171 18.98 -10.28 12.05
N SER A 172 19.66 -11.39 12.33
CA SER A 172 19.40 -12.65 11.61
C SER A 172 18.14 -13.35 12.10
N LEU A 173 17.48 -14.08 11.22
CA LEU A 173 16.30 -14.85 11.56
C LEU A 173 16.69 -16.28 11.95
N ARG A 174 16.29 -16.73 13.13
CA ARG A 174 16.51 -18.09 13.63
C ARG A 174 15.53 -19.06 12.98
N ILE A 175 16.05 -20.11 12.35
CA ILE A 175 15.25 -21.18 11.75
C ILE A 175 15.15 -22.32 12.75
N THR A 176 13.98 -22.47 13.37
CA THR A 176 13.68 -23.57 14.29
C THR A 176 12.56 -24.45 13.74
N PRO A 177 12.36 -25.68 14.27
CA PRO A 177 11.19 -26.49 13.93
C PRO A 177 9.86 -25.77 14.20
N GLU A 178 9.77 -25.00 15.28
CA GLU A 178 8.58 -24.23 15.65
C GLU A 178 8.24 -23.21 14.57
N LEU A 179 9.23 -22.41 14.13
CA LEU A 179 9.03 -21.46 13.03
C LEU A 179 8.55 -22.19 11.76
N LYS A 180 9.15 -23.34 11.42
CA LYS A 180 8.79 -24.07 10.19
C LYS A 180 7.38 -24.67 10.22
N GLN A 181 6.79 -24.87 11.40
CA GLN A 181 5.44 -25.40 11.57
C GLN A 181 4.37 -24.32 11.49
N GLU A 182 4.76 -23.04 11.53
CA GLU A 182 3.84 -21.91 11.36
C GLU A 182 3.17 -21.93 9.98
N HIS A 183 1.98 -21.31 9.92
CA HIS A 183 1.21 -21.25 8.69
C HIS A 183 2.00 -20.49 7.59
N PRO A 184 2.04 -20.98 6.33
CA PRO A 184 2.80 -20.33 5.25
C PRO A 184 2.48 -18.85 5.05
N ALA A 185 1.22 -18.45 5.25
CA ALA A 185 0.81 -17.05 5.17
C ALA A 185 1.53 -16.16 6.20
N LEU A 186 1.78 -16.66 7.42
CA LEU A 186 2.52 -15.92 8.45
C LEU A 186 4.01 -15.88 8.13
N LEU A 187 4.58 -16.99 7.62
CA LEU A 187 5.97 -17.06 7.22
C LEU A 187 6.31 -16.10 6.07
N LEU A 188 5.48 -16.04 5.03
CA LEU A 188 5.67 -15.10 3.92
C LEU A 188 5.60 -13.63 4.42
N ARG A 189 4.67 -13.32 5.32
CA ARG A 189 4.55 -11.97 5.92
C ARG A 189 5.77 -11.62 6.77
N LEU A 190 6.18 -12.53 7.65
CA LEU A 190 7.37 -12.38 8.49
C LEU A 190 8.61 -12.16 7.63
N LEU A 191 8.82 -12.98 6.60
CA LEU A 191 9.98 -12.86 5.71
C LEU A 191 9.98 -11.53 4.96
N ARG A 192 8.82 -11.10 4.45
CA ARG A 192 8.67 -9.79 3.81
C ARG A 192 9.03 -8.65 4.76
N GLN A 193 8.49 -8.67 5.98
CA GLN A 193 8.75 -7.66 7.00
C GLN A 193 10.22 -7.67 7.43
N TRP A 194 10.82 -8.84 7.58
CA TRP A 194 12.23 -8.98 7.92
C TRP A 194 13.13 -8.39 6.81
N LEU A 195 12.85 -8.70 5.53
CA LEU A 195 13.61 -8.15 4.40
C LEU A 195 13.43 -6.63 4.27
N VAL A 196 12.20 -6.13 4.36
CA VAL A 196 11.87 -4.72 4.08
C VAL A 196 12.05 -3.82 5.30
N SER A 197 11.45 -4.16 6.44
CA SER A 197 11.45 -3.31 7.63
C SER A 197 12.71 -3.52 8.46
N VAL A 198 13.15 -4.76 8.65
CA VAL A 198 14.35 -5.06 9.45
C VAL A 198 15.63 -4.90 8.65
N HIS A 199 15.67 -5.11 7.34
CA HIS A 199 16.90 -4.92 6.55
C HIS A 199 16.87 -3.73 5.59
N HIS A 200 15.78 -2.96 5.56
CA HIS A 200 15.60 -1.78 4.71
C HIS A 200 15.85 -2.05 3.23
N LEU A 201 15.58 -3.28 2.78
CA LEU A 201 15.73 -3.65 1.37
C LEU A 201 14.62 -3.01 0.55
N LYS A 202 15.03 -2.38 -0.56
CA LYS A 202 14.12 -1.79 -1.54
C LYS A 202 13.84 -2.78 -2.64
N ASN A 203 12.71 -2.58 -3.34
CA ASN A 203 12.30 -3.39 -4.50
C ASN A 203 12.14 -4.89 -4.20
N ILE A 204 11.72 -5.25 -2.98
CA ILE A 204 11.35 -6.62 -2.62
C ILE A 204 9.91 -6.89 -3.07
N GLY A 205 9.78 -7.67 -4.14
CA GLY A 205 8.51 -8.16 -4.68
C GLY A 205 8.09 -9.47 -4.03
N PHE A 206 7.09 -10.12 -4.64
CA PHE A 206 6.61 -11.42 -4.18
C PHE A 206 7.64 -12.54 -4.43
N ALA A 207 8.28 -12.52 -5.61
CA ALA A 207 9.26 -13.53 -6.00
C ALA A 207 10.45 -13.63 -5.03
N GLU A 208 10.98 -12.49 -4.54
CA GLU A 208 12.08 -12.51 -3.55
C GLU A 208 11.64 -13.11 -2.21
N VAL A 209 10.38 -12.89 -1.81
CA VAL A 209 9.81 -13.42 -0.57
C VAL A 209 9.57 -14.92 -0.70
N GLU A 210 9.06 -15.39 -1.84
CA GLU A 210 8.93 -16.82 -2.12
C GLU A 210 10.28 -17.53 -2.12
N LEU A 211 11.30 -16.97 -2.77
CA LEU A 211 12.65 -17.54 -2.73
C LEU A 211 13.20 -17.62 -1.30
N ALA A 212 12.93 -16.61 -0.46
CA ALA A 212 13.30 -16.65 0.96
C ALA A 212 12.50 -17.72 1.74
N PHE A 213 11.24 -17.94 1.39
CA PHE A 213 10.40 -18.98 1.98
C PHE A 213 10.89 -20.38 1.60
N ASP A 214 11.27 -20.60 0.35
CA ASP A 214 11.86 -21.86 -0.11
C ASP A 214 13.15 -22.20 0.65
N MET A 215 13.91 -21.20 1.09
CA MET A 215 15.07 -21.43 1.97
C MET A 215 14.70 -22.01 3.33
N LEU A 216 13.45 -21.96 3.78
CA LEU A 216 13.03 -22.63 5.02
C LEU A 216 12.81 -24.14 4.82
N GLN A 217 12.55 -24.56 3.58
CA GLN A 217 12.18 -25.93 3.23
C GLN A 217 13.39 -26.89 3.15
N PRO A 218 13.18 -28.21 3.35
CA PRO A 218 14.18 -29.23 3.04
C PRO A 218 14.61 -29.14 1.58
N GLY A 219 15.92 -29.22 1.29
CA GLY A 219 16.44 -29.10 -0.08
C GLY A 219 16.40 -27.69 -0.68
N GLY A 220 15.84 -26.70 0.02
CA GLY A 220 15.84 -25.30 -0.42
C GLY A 220 17.25 -24.72 -0.59
N PRO A 221 17.40 -23.64 -1.37
CA PRO A 221 18.71 -23.06 -1.68
C PRO A 221 19.43 -22.59 -0.41
N ALA A 222 20.75 -22.73 -0.38
CA ALA A 222 21.57 -22.21 0.73
C ALA A 222 21.90 -20.72 0.58
N LYS A 223 21.76 -20.17 -0.64
CA LYS A 223 22.02 -18.77 -0.97
C LYS A 223 21.13 -18.33 -2.12
N ILE A 224 20.56 -17.14 -2.04
CA ILE A 224 19.89 -16.45 -3.14
C ILE A 224 20.41 -15.01 -3.27
N ASN A 225 20.34 -14.45 -4.47
CA ASN A 225 20.65 -13.04 -4.70
C ASN A 225 19.43 -12.18 -4.43
N LEU A 226 19.63 -10.99 -3.89
CA LEU A 226 18.59 -10.01 -3.62
C LEU A 226 18.93 -8.69 -4.33
N PRO A 227 17.92 -7.82 -4.57
CA PRO A 227 18.15 -6.48 -5.11
C PRO A 227 19.19 -5.68 -4.30
N GLY A 228 19.91 -4.80 -4.99
CA GLY A 228 20.88 -3.88 -4.36
C GLY A 228 22.20 -4.53 -3.96
N ASN A 229 22.68 -5.53 -4.72
CA ASN A 229 23.93 -6.27 -4.44
C ASN A 229 23.97 -6.93 -3.06
N ARG A 230 22.80 -7.37 -2.58
CA ARG A 230 22.65 -8.13 -1.35
C ARG A 230 22.45 -9.61 -1.68
N HIS A 231 22.69 -10.46 -0.70
CA HIS A 231 22.35 -11.88 -0.81
C HIS A 231 21.82 -12.40 0.52
N LEU A 232 20.87 -13.31 0.44
CA LEU A 232 20.33 -14.04 1.60
C LEU A 232 21.02 -15.39 1.68
N ARG A 233 21.47 -15.79 2.86
CA ARG A 233 22.12 -17.08 3.12
C ARG A 233 21.42 -17.85 4.23
N ARG A 234 21.34 -19.16 4.06
CA ARG A 234 21.00 -20.12 5.11
C ARG A 234 22.27 -20.82 5.58
N LYS A 235 22.62 -20.64 6.85
CA LYS A 235 23.77 -21.32 7.47
C LYS A 235 23.52 -21.50 8.97
N ALA A 236 23.89 -22.66 9.50
CA ALA A 236 23.81 -22.98 10.94
C ALA A 236 22.43 -22.68 11.55
N GLY A 237 21.35 -23.13 10.90
CA GLY A 237 19.98 -22.95 11.39
C GLY A 237 19.49 -21.49 11.40
N ARG A 238 20.09 -20.60 10.60
CA ARG A 238 19.77 -19.17 10.57
C ARG A 238 19.77 -18.62 9.15
N LEU A 239 18.96 -17.59 8.93
CA LEU A 239 18.94 -16.76 7.73
C LEU A 239 19.63 -15.43 7.99
N TRP A 240 20.50 -15.01 7.07
CA TRP A 240 21.31 -13.80 7.19
C TRP A 240 21.35 -13.04 5.87
N ILE A 241 21.32 -11.71 5.94
CA ILE A 241 21.60 -10.83 4.80
C ILE A 241 23.07 -10.42 4.83
N GLY A 242 23.76 -10.57 3.70
CA GLY A 242 25.13 -10.09 3.53
C GLY A 242 25.30 -9.31 2.23
N ASP A 243 26.43 -8.61 2.13
CA ASP A 243 26.84 -7.92 0.91
C ASP A 243 27.51 -8.88 -0.08
N VAL A 244 27.19 -8.74 -1.36
CA VAL A 244 27.99 -9.37 -2.41
C VAL A 244 29.36 -8.68 -2.38
N ARG A 245 30.37 -9.33 -1.77
CA ARG A 245 31.75 -8.84 -1.87
C ARG A 245 32.09 -8.69 -3.35
N ALA A 246 32.46 -7.47 -3.76
CA ALA A 246 33.19 -7.29 -5.01
C ALA A 246 34.45 -8.15 -4.89
N GLY A 247 34.59 -9.11 -5.80
CA GLY A 247 35.79 -9.95 -5.91
C GLY A 247 37.00 -9.12 -6.30
#